data_AF-A0A126NYY6-F1
#
_entry.id   AF-A0A126NYY6-F1
#
_cell.length_a   1.000
_cell.length_b   1.000
_cell.length_c   1.000
_cell.angle_alpha   90.00
_cell.angle_beta   90.00
_cell.angle_gamma   90.00
#
_symmetry.space_group_name_H-M   'P 1'
#
loop_
_entity.id
_entity.type
_entity.pdbx_description
1 polymer ?
#
loop_
_entity_poly.entity_id
_entity_poly.type
_entity_poly.pdbx_seq_one_letter_code
_entity_poly.pdbx_strand_id
1 'polypeptide(L)'
;MTAVQIIGMEIVEQPKPNAGGSIVLAKFNCTARGFTMIGCALVISTQRDRRKIWPPKGVGQPGSRSGSIRIDDQALLKAMLDAARSTYRELRPTIERNAA
;
A
#
# COMPACT_ATOMS: atom_id res chain seq x y z
N MET A 1 20.97 -2.02 -2.23
CA MET A 1 19.54 -2.40 -2.27
C MET A 1 18.89 -1.91 -0.99
N THR A 2 17.75 -1.22 -1.05
CA THR A 2 16.98 -0.87 0.15
C THR A 2 16.15 -2.08 0.55
N ALA A 3 16.47 -2.72 1.67
CA ALA A 3 15.69 -3.85 2.17
C ALA A 3 14.34 -3.37 2.69
N VAL A 4 13.26 -3.87 2.07
CA VAL A 4 11.88 -3.70 2.54
C VAL A 4 11.28 -5.08 2.68
N GLN A 5 10.70 -5.35 3.85
CA GLN A 5 10.01 -6.61 4.12
C GLN A 5 8.53 -6.32 4.40
N ILE A 6 7.64 -6.98 3.65
CA ILE A 6 6.21 -6.96 3.95
C ILE A 6 5.97 -7.91 5.12
N ILE A 7 5.36 -7.41 6.20
CA ILE A 7 5.10 -8.17 7.43
C ILE A 7 3.61 -8.54 7.58
N GLY A 8 2.78 -8.13 6.64
CA GLY A 8 1.37 -8.49 6.55
C GLY A 8 0.71 -7.74 5.40
N MET A 9 -0.17 -8.42 4.67
CA MET A 9 -0.92 -7.84 3.56
C MET A 9 -2.35 -8.38 3.53
N GLU A 10 -3.29 -7.47 3.40
CA GLU A 10 -4.72 -7.75 3.25
C GLU A 10 -5.17 -7.23 1.88
N ILE A 11 -5.63 -8.12 1.02
CA ILE A 11 -6.14 -7.77 -0.30
C ILE A 11 -7.57 -7.24 -0.16
N VAL A 12 -7.87 -6.15 -0.86
CA VAL A 12 -9.24 -5.65 -0.97
C VAL A 12 -9.94 -6.47 -2.06
N GLU A 13 -10.90 -7.31 -1.67
CA GLU A 13 -11.59 -8.25 -2.58
C GLU A 13 -12.39 -7.54 -3.68
N GLN A 14 -13.09 -6.46 -3.32
CA GLN A 14 -13.90 -5.67 -4.25
C GLN A 14 -13.39 -4.22 -4.27
N PRO A 15 -12.24 -3.96 -4.90
CA PRO A 15 -11.59 -2.68 -4.83
C PRO A 15 -12.37 -1.65 -5.66
N LYS A 16 -12.82 -0.57 -5.02
CA LYS A 16 -13.63 0.51 -5.65
C LYS A 16 -12.82 1.82 -5.77
N PRO A 17 -13.05 2.62 -6.84
CA PRO A 17 -12.45 3.94 -6.93
C PRO A 17 -12.95 4.87 -5.82
N ASN A 18 -12.05 5.65 -5.24
CA ASN A 18 -12.43 6.78 -4.40
C ASN A 18 -12.73 8.04 -5.24
N ALA A 19 -13.16 9.12 -4.58
CA ALA A 19 -13.48 10.41 -5.22
C ALA A 19 -12.34 10.99 -6.08
N GLY A 20 -11.08 10.63 -5.79
CA GLY A 20 -9.90 11.04 -6.56
C GLY A 20 -9.50 10.06 -7.66
N GLY A 21 -10.35 9.09 -8.02
CA GLY A 21 -10.05 8.10 -9.07
C GLY A 21 -8.90 7.14 -8.71
N SER A 22 -8.60 6.97 -7.42
CA SER A 22 -7.61 5.98 -6.97
C SER A 22 -8.33 4.77 -6.40
N ILE A 23 -7.85 3.57 -6.72
CA ILE A 23 -8.37 2.29 -6.25
C ILE A 23 -7.34 1.67 -5.31
N VAL A 24 -7.74 1.34 -4.09
CA VAL A 24 -6.89 0.62 -3.13
C VAL A 24 -7.00 -0.88 -3.44
N LEU A 25 -5.87 -1.51 -3.74
CA LEU A 25 -5.80 -2.94 -4.07
C LEU A 25 -5.52 -3.81 -2.83
N ALA A 26 -4.70 -3.31 -1.92
CA ALA A 26 -4.35 -3.99 -0.68
C ALA A 26 -3.87 -3.00 0.38
N LYS A 27 -4.08 -3.33 1.65
CA LYS A 27 -3.42 -2.70 2.78
C LYS A 27 -2.27 -3.58 3.25
N PHE A 28 -1.19 -2.98 3.72
CA PHE A 28 -0.05 -3.75 4.19
C PHE A 28 0.76 -3.00 5.24
N ASN A 29 1.54 -3.78 5.98
CA ASN A 29 2.55 -3.30 6.92
C ASN A 29 3.93 -3.73 6.42
N CYS A 30 4.95 -2.94 6.70
CA CYS A 30 6.32 -3.31 6.30
C CYS A 30 7.38 -2.78 7.25
N THR A 31 8.54 -3.44 7.23
CA THR A 31 9.76 -2.94 7.87
C THR A 31 10.74 -2.45 6.80
N ALA A 32 11.37 -1.30 7.05
CA ALA A 32 12.43 -0.76 6.22
C ALA A 32 13.34 0.15 7.05
N ARG A 33 14.66 0.01 6.89
CA ARG A 33 15.66 0.86 7.57
C ARG A 33 15.48 0.96 9.09
N GLY A 34 15.08 -0.14 9.74
CA GLY A 34 14.86 -0.19 11.19
C GLY A 34 13.51 0.40 11.67
N PHE A 35 12.65 0.85 10.75
CA PHE A 35 11.31 1.35 11.07
C PHE A 35 10.24 0.35 10.63
N THR A 36 9.18 0.26 11.45
CA THR A 36 7.94 -0.43 11.07
C THR A 36 6.91 0.61 10.66
N MET A 37 6.39 0.48 9.44
CA MET A 37 5.31 1.31 8.91
C MET A 37 4.02 0.51 8.91
N ILE A 38 3.04 0.98 9.69
CA ILE A 38 1.73 0.33 9.85
C ILE A 38 0.67 1.11 9.08
N GLY A 39 -0.13 0.42 8.27
CA GLY A 39 -1.25 1.02 7.54
C GLY A 39 -0.87 1.64 6.18
N CYS A 40 0.13 1.08 5.50
CA CYS A 40 0.41 1.41 4.11
C CYS A 40 -0.67 0.84 3.18
N ALA A 41 -0.79 1.39 1.98
CA ALA A 41 -1.67 0.85 0.95
C ALA A 41 -1.01 0.78 -0.44
N LEU A 42 -1.26 -0.32 -1.14
CA LEU A 42 -0.97 -0.47 -2.56
C LEU A 42 -2.16 0.05 -3.36
N VAL A 43 -1.91 1.05 -4.21
CA VAL A 43 -2.97 1.81 -4.88
C VAL A 43 -2.70 1.88 -6.37
N ILE A 44 -3.75 1.86 -7.18
CA ILE A 44 -3.68 2.11 -8.62
C ILE A 44 -4.53 3.33 -8.97
N SER A 45 -4.05 4.18 -9.88
CA SER A 45 -4.82 5.31 -10.40
C SER A 45 -5.57 4.90 -11.66
N THR A 46 -6.89 5.14 -11.71
CA THR A 46 -7.71 4.84 -12.89
C THR A 46 -7.35 5.68 -14.11
N GLN A 47 -6.75 6.85 -13.91
CA GLN A 47 -6.42 7.79 -14.98
C GLN A 47 -5.06 7.54 -15.64
N ARG A 48 -4.13 6.89 -14.93
CA ARG A 48 -2.73 6.72 -15.40
C ARG A 48 -2.25 5.28 -15.38
N ASP A 49 -3.09 4.33 -14.97
CA ASP A 49 -2.77 2.90 -14.77
C ASP A 49 -1.44 2.65 -14.02
N ARG A 50 -1.05 3.60 -13.17
CA ARG A 50 0.20 3.52 -12.39
C ARG A 50 -0.10 3.13 -10.97
N ARG A 51 0.57 2.05 -10.54
CA ARG A 51 0.59 1.62 -9.14
C ARG A 51 1.51 2.52 -8.33
N LYS A 52 1.10 2.85 -7.11
CA LYS A 52 1.83 3.68 -6.15
C LYS A 52 1.59 3.16 -4.73
N ILE A 53 2.48 3.58 -3.83
CA ILE A 53 2.30 3.38 -2.40
C ILE A 53 1.66 4.61 -1.80
N TRP A 54 0.67 4.41 -0.96
CA TRP A 54 0.23 5.39 0.01
C TRP A 54 0.87 5.05 1.36
N PRO A 55 1.73 5.93 1.91
CA PRO A 55 2.26 5.77 3.25
C PRO A 55 1.15 5.79 4.30
N PRO A 56 1.48 5.43 5.56
CA PRO A 56 0.53 5.51 6.66
C PRO A 56 -0.07 6.91 6.79
N LYS A 57 -1.34 6.98 7.14
CA LYS A 57 -1.97 8.25 7.51
C LYS A 57 -1.57 8.59 8.94
N GLY A 58 -1.11 9.81 9.16
CA GLY A 58 -0.95 10.35 10.51
C GLY A 58 -2.33 10.56 11.15
N VAL A 59 -2.45 10.20 12.42
CA VAL A 59 -3.64 10.51 13.21
C VAL A 59 -3.57 12.00 13.54
N GLY A 60 -4.43 12.80 12.90
CA GLY A 60 -4.66 14.18 13.31
C GLY A 60 -5.58 14.22 14.53
N GLN A 61 -5.58 15.33 15.27
CA GLN A 61 -6.60 15.56 16.30
C GLN A 61 -8.01 15.41 15.70
N PRO A 62 -9.01 14.99 16.49
CA PRO A 62 -10.41 14.97 16.07
C PRO A 62 -10.81 16.32 15.45
N GLY A 63 -11.37 16.30 14.23
CA GLY A 63 -11.73 17.51 13.47
C GLY A 63 -10.62 18.07 12.56
N SER A 64 -9.38 17.59 12.68
CA SER A 64 -8.29 17.91 11.74
C SER A 64 -8.24 16.91 10.59
N ARG A 65 -7.87 17.36 9.38
CA ARG A 65 -7.50 16.44 8.30
C ARG A 65 -6.29 15.62 8.78
N SER A 66 -6.42 14.29 8.82
CA SER A 66 -5.32 13.37 9.05
C SER A 66 -4.13 13.76 8.17
N GLY A 67 -3.00 14.13 8.79
CA GLY A 67 -1.79 14.50 8.06
C GLY A 67 -1.27 13.30 7.27
N SER A 68 -0.90 13.48 6.01
CA SER A 68 -0.22 12.43 5.26
C SER A 68 1.23 12.34 5.72
N ILE A 69 1.69 11.15 6.14
CA ILE A 69 3.14 10.92 6.22
C ILE A 69 3.66 10.89 4.78
N ARG A 70 4.71 11.66 4.52
CA ARG A 70 5.35 11.72 3.20
C ARG A 70 6.71 11.06 3.27
N ILE A 71 7.00 10.21 2.30
CA ILE A 71 8.31 9.59 2.11
C ILE A 71 8.92 10.26 0.88
N ASP A 72 9.94 11.10 1.08
CA ASP A 72 10.61 11.81 -0.02
C ASP A 72 11.65 10.96 -0.73
N ASP A 73 12.16 9.93 -0.04
CA ASP A 73 13.11 8.99 -0.60
C ASP A 73 12.45 8.11 -1.68
N GLN A 74 12.72 8.45 -2.95
CA GLN A 74 12.19 7.75 -4.11
C GLN A 74 12.72 6.31 -4.22
N ALA A 75 13.94 6.04 -3.76
CA ALA A 75 14.51 4.70 -3.80
C ALA A 75 13.81 3.78 -2.80
N LEU A 76 13.48 4.31 -1.60
CA LEU A 76 12.66 3.60 -0.62
C LEU A 76 11.24 3.36 -1.13
N LEU A 77 10.57 4.39 -1.68
CA LEU A 77 9.24 4.24 -2.27
C LEU A 77 9.19 3.19 -3.38
N LYS A 78 10.20 3.17 -4.26
CA LYS A 78 10.33 2.16 -5.30
C LYS A 78 10.50 0.76 -4.70
N ALA A 79 11.39 0.60 -3.72
CA ALA A 79 11.60 -0.68 -3.06
C ALA A 79 10.33 -1.19 -2.36
N MET A 80 9.58 -0.30 -1.70
CA MET A 80 8.29 -0.62 -1.10
C MET A 80 7.26 -1.04 -2.15
N LEU A 81 7.19 -0.32 -3.28
CA LEU A 81 6.28 -0.65 -4.37
C LEU A 81 6.60 -2.03 -4.97
N ASP A 82 7.88 -2.33 -5.21
CA ASP A 82 8.30 -3.59 -5.80
C ASP A 82 8.01 -4.76 -4.85
N ALA A 83 8.33 -4.63 -3.56
CA ALA A 83 8.01 -5.62 -2.53
C ALA A 83 6.49 -5.87 -2.41
N ALA A 84 5.69 -4.80 -2.28
CA ALA A 84 4.23 -4.92 -2.17
C ALA A 84 3.61 -5.52 -3.44
N ARG A 85 4.13 -5.21 -4.62
CA ARG A 85 3.64 -5.81 -5.88
C ARG A 85 3.93 -7.30 -5.96
N SER A 86 5.09 -7.76 -5.48
CA SER A 86 5.43 -9.19 -5.43
C SER A 86 4.46 -9.92 -4.52
N THR A 87 4.36 -9.49 -3.26
CA THR A 87 3.48 -10.12 -2.26
C THR A 87 2.02 -10.12 -2.69
N TYR A 88 1.54 -9.03 -3.30
CA TYR A 88 0.17 -8.95 -3.81
C TYR A 88 -0.10 -9.99 -4.91
N ARG A 89 0.85 -10.21 -5.83
CA ARG A 89 0.74 -11.19 -6.90
C ARG A 89 0.77 -12.63 -6.38
N GLU A 90 1.51 -12.88 -5.32
CA GLU A 90 1.58 -14.20 -4.67
C GLU A 90 0.29 -14.53 -3.92
N LEU A 91 -0.30 -13.55 -3.22
CA LEU A 91 -1.50 -13.75 -2.42
C LEU A 91 -2.80 -13.78 -3.23
N ARG A 92 -2.90 -12.97 -4.29
CA ARG A 92 -4.16 -12.82 -5.05
C ARG A 92 -4.71 -14.15 -5.61
N PRO A 93 -3.92 -15.03 -6.24
CA PRO A 93 -4.40 -16.32 -6.75
C PRO A 93 -4.84 -17.28 -5.64
N THR A 94 -4.34 -17.11 -4.41
CA THR A 94 -4.72 -17.94 -3.27
C THR A 94 -6.11 -17.55 -2.75
N ILE A 95 -6.42 -16.25 -2.76
CA ILE A 95 -7.76 -15.76 -2.38
C ILE A 95 -8.81 -16.14 -3.43
N GLU A 96 -8.50 -15.96 -4.72
CA GLU A 96 -9.42 -16.35 -5.82
C GLU A 96 -9.71 -17.85 -5.82
N ARG A 97 -8.78 -18.70 -5.36
CA ARG A 97 -8.98 -20.15 -5.22
C ARG A 97 -9.83 -20.55 -4.00
N ASN A 98 -9.78 -19.79 -2.92
CA ASN A 98 -10.55 -20.08 -1.70
C ASN A 98 -11.97 -19.48 -1.74
N ALA A 99 -12.23 -18.56 -2.68
CA ALA A 99 -13.53 -17.93 -2.90
C ALA A 99 -14.38 -18.64 -3.97
N ALA A 100 -13.85 -19.69 -4.60
CA ALA A 100 -14.54 -20.55 -5.58
C ALA A 100 -15.02 -21.83 -4.91
#